data_AF-A0A958DWI8-F1
#
_entry.id   AF-A0A958DWI8-F1
#
_cell.length_a   1.000
_cell.length_b   1.000
_cell.length_c   1.000
_cell.angle_alpha   90.00
_cell.angle_beta   90.00
_cell.angle_gamma   90.00
#
_symmetry.space_group_name_H-M   'P 1'
#
loop_
_entity.id
_entity.type
_entity.pdbx_description
1 polymer ?
#
loop_
_entity_poly.entity_id
_entity_poly.type
_entity_poly.pdbx_seq_one_letter_code
_entity_poly.pdbx_strand_id
1 'polypeptide(L)'
;MYRIESKIDTNSADFKSNREHNLQLVSELKKRIATVQQGGPPHAHKAHEKRGKLFVRDRLARLFDPQSPFLEFSSLAALDMYDNDAPGAGMV
;
A
#
# COMPACT_ATOMS: atom_id res chain seq x y z
N MET A 1 2.26 -8.24 -36.73
CA MET A 1 2.16 -7.92 -35.29
C MET A 1 1.62 -9.17 -34.59
N TYR A 2 2.36 -9.76 -33.66
CA TYR A 2 1.91 -10.95 -32.95
C TYR A 2 0.86 -10.55 -31.92
N ARG A 3 -0.36 -11.04 -32.08
CA ARG A 3 -1.48 -10.80 -31.17
C ARG A 3 -1.71 -12.05 -30.34
N ILE A 4 -1.84 -11.88 -29.03
CA ILE A 4 -2.28 -12.95 -28.13
C ILE A 4 -3.81 -12.97 -28.16
N GLU A 5 -4.38 -14.11 -28.57
CA GLU A 5 -5.82 -14.36 -28.48
C GLU A 5 -6.12 -15.06 -27.16
N SER A 6 -6.81 -14.35 -26.26
CA SER A 6 -7.26 -14.95 -25.01
C SER A 6 -8.32 -16.01 -25.29
N LYS A 7 -8.15 -17.19 -24.69
CA LYS A 7 -9.15 -18.28 -24.72
C LYS A 7 -10.04 -18.30 -23.47
N ILE A 8 -9.91 -17.29 -22.60
CA ILE A 8 -10.68 -17.20 -21.36
C ILE A 8 -12.07 -16.65 -21.66
N ASP A 9 -13.11 -17.36 -21.21
CA ASP A 9 -14.48 -16.84 -21.16
C ASP A 9 -14.72 -16.12 -19.83
N THR A 10 -14.91 -14.80 -19.90
CA THR A 10 -15.15 -13.94 -18.72
C THR A 10 -16.54 -14.10 -18.11
N ASN A 11 -17.47 -14.77 -18.79
CA ASN A 11 -18.82 -15.03 -18.29
C ASN A 11 -18.96 -16.38 -17.59
N SER A 12 -17.98 -17.26 -17.75
CA SER A 12 -17.92 -18.57 -17.11
C SER A 12 -17.98 -18.49 -15.57
N ALA A 13 -18.51 -19.53 -14.94
CA ALA A 13 -18.59 -19.62 -13.48
C ALA A 13 -17.18 -19.60 -12.85
N ASP A 14 -16.25 -20.34 -13.43
CA ASP A 14 -14.86 -20.43 -12.95
C ASP A 14 -14.16 -19.07 -12.98
N PHE A 15 -14.32 -18.31 -14.08
CA PHE A 15 -13.74 -16.96 -14.16
C PHE A 15 -14.31 -16.03 -13.08
N LYS A 16 -15.62 -16.08 -12.84
CA LYS A 16 -16.28 -15.26 -11.82
C LYS A 16 -15.80 -15.61 -10.41
N SER A 17 -15.69 -16.90 -10.11
CA SER A 17 -15.18 -17.39 -8.82
C SER A 17 -13.72 -16.98 -8.61
N ASN A 18 -12.86 -17.19 -9.60
CA ASN A 18 -11.45 -16.77 -9.55
C ASN A 18 -11.32 -15.25 -9.39
N ARG A 19 -12.12 -14.48 -10.11
CA ARG A 19 -12.14 -13.01 -10.01
C ARG A 19 -12.55 -12.57 -8.61
N GLU A 20 -13.61 -13.14 -8.05
CA GLU A 20 -14.09 -12.81 -6.71
C GLU A 20 -13.01 -13.10 -5.65
N HIS A 21 -12.43 -14.30 -5.67
CA HIS A 21 -11.36 -14.67 -4.74
C HIS A 21 -10.16 -13.70 -4.82
N ASN A 22 -9.68 -13.41 -6.03
CA ASN A 22 -8.55 -12.49 -6.20
C ASN A 22 -8.89 -11.05 -5.77
N LEU A 23 -10.13 -10.58 -6.00
CA LEU A 23 -10.55 -9.26 -5.53
C LEU A 23 -10.59 -9.17 -4.00
N GLN A 24 -10.96 -10.25 -3.31
CA GLN A 24 -10.89 -10.31 -1.85
C GLN A 24 -9.45 -10.18 -1.35
N LEU A 25 -8.50 -10.89 -1.98
CA LEU A 25 -7.07 -10.77 -1.67
C LEU A 25 -6.53 -9.36 -1.93
N VAL A 26 -6.91 -8.74 -3.05
CA VAL A 26 -6.54 -7.35 -3.36
C VAL A 26 -7.09 -6.37 -2.32
N SER A 27 -8.34 -6.56 -1.91
CA SER A 27 -8.95 -5.74 -0.85
C SER A 27 -8.18 -5.90 0.47
N GLU A 28 -7.83 -7.12 0.85
CA GLU A 28 -7.06 -7.38 2.07
C GLU A 28 -5.68 -6.73 2.01
N LEU A 29 -4.96 -6.88 0.90
CA LEU A 29 -3.67 -6.22 0.67
C LEU A 29 -3.78 -4.69 0.82
N LYS A 30 -4.78 -4.08 0.19
CA LYS A 30 -5.01 -2.63 0.27
C LYS A 30 -5.31 -2.16 1.69
N LYS A 31 -6.08 -2.93 2.47
CA LYS A 31 -6.36 -2.63 3.89
C LYS A 31 -5.07 -2.65 4.71
N ARG A 32 -4.25 -3.70 4.56
CA ARG A 32 -2.97 -3.81 5.28
C ARG A 32 -2.02 -2.65 4.95
N ILE A 33 -1.89 -2.32 3.66
CA ILE A 33 -1.08 -1.17 3.23
C ILE A 33 -1.63 0.12 3.86
N ALA A 34 -2.95 0.35 3.82
CA ALA A 34 -3.55 1.54 4.40
C ALA A 34 -3.32 1.66 5.92
N THR A 35 -3.29 0.52 6.64
CA THR A 35 -2.94 0.48 8.06
C THR A 35 -1.48 0.84 8.29
N VAL A 36 -0.54 0.23 7.56
CA VAL A 36 0.90 0.56 7.68
C VAL A 36 1.17 2.03 7.32
N GLN A 37 0.45 2.57 6.34
CA GLN A 37 0.55 3.96 5.92
C GLN A 37 0.14 4.97 7.00
N GLN A 38 -0.64 4.56 8.01
CA GLN A 38 -0.94 5.42 9.17
C GLN A 38 0.32 5.77 9.97
N GLY A 39 1.36 4.93 9.89
CA GLY A 39 2.60 5.15 10.62
C GLY A 39 2.46 4.84 12.11
N GLY A 40 3.22 5.55 12.92
CA GLY A 40 3.34 5.29 14.35
C GLY A 40 2.10 5.65 15.17
N PRO A 41 2.15 5.44 16.49
CA PRO A 41 1.02 5.74 17.37
C PRO A 41 0.71 7.25 17.45
N PRO A 42 -0.53 7.66 17.78
CA PRO A 42 -0.96 9.06 17.77
C PRO A 42 -0.09 10.03 18.59
N HIS A 43 0.53 9.56 19.67
CA HIS A 43 1.42 10.40 20.49
C HIS A 43 2.69 10.79 19.72
N ALA A 44 3.22 9.89 18.88
CA ALA A 44 4.38 10.16 18.03
C ALA A 44 4.04 11.16 16.92
N HIS A 45 2.84 11.08 16.34
CA HIS A 45 2.34 12.07 15.38
C HIS A 45 2.30 13.46 16.00
N LYS A 46 1.68 13.61 17.18
CA LYS A 46 1.62 14.89 17.90
C LYS A 46 3.01 15.44 18.23
N ALA A 47 3.95 14.57 18.62
CA ALA A 47 5.33 15.00 18.89
C ALA A 47 6.04 15.49 17.62
N HIS A 48 5.79 14.86 16.47
CA HIS A 48 6.34 15.25 15.18
C HIS A 48 5.77 16.58 14.69
N GLU A 49 4.45 16.78 14.83
CA GLU A 49 3.74 18.03 14.52
C GLU A 49 4.22 19.18 15.40
N LYS A 50 4.37 18.97 16.71
CA LYS A 50 4.88 19.98 17.66
C LYS A 50 6.27 20.49 17.29
N ARG A 51 7.07 19.69 16.59
CA ARG A 51 8.41 20.07 16.10
C ARG A 51 8.35 20.85 14.78
N GLY A 52 7.17 21.07 14.20
CA GLY A 52 6.99 21.77 12.93
C GLY A 52 7.56 21.01 11.72
N LYS A 53 7.71 19.68 11.83
CA LYS A 53 8.30 18.84 10.77
C LYS A 53 7.21 18.21 9.92
N LEU A 54 7.44 18.18 8.60
CA LEU A 54 6.60 17.40 7.68
C LEU A 54 6.73 15.90 7.94
N PHE A 55 5.62 15.15 7.80
CA PHE A 55 5.66 13.68 7.78
C PHE A 55 6.38 13.17 6.53
N VAL A 56 6.89 11.94 6.56
CA VAL A 56 7.71 11.40 5.47
C VAL A 56 6.96 11.41 4.13
N ARG A 57 5.68 11.01 4.11
CA ARG A 57 4.85 10.99 2.90
C ARG A 57 4.53 12.40 2.38
N ASP A 58 4.39 13.38 3.26
CA ASP A 58 4.27 14.79 2.86
C ASP A 58 5.55 15.33 2.24
N ARG A 59 6.72 14.89 2.74
CA ARG A 59 8.02 15.26 2.14
C ARG A 59 8.13 14.69 0.73
N LEU A 60 7.76 13.43 0.53
CA LEU A 60 7.75 12.79 -0.79
C LEU A 60 6.81 13.52 -1.76
N ALA A 61 5.59 13.85 -1.32
CA ALA A 61 4.62 14.57 -2.14
C ALA A 61 5.09 15.97 -2.59
N ARG A 62 5.95 16.63 -1.80
CA ARG A 62 6.57 17.91 -2.16
C ARG A 62 7.85 17.77 -2.97
N LEU A 63 8.50 16.61 -2.89
CA LEU A 63 9.76 16.33 -3.59
C LEU A 63 9.52 15.91 -5.03
N PHE A 64 8.46 15.13 -5.29
CA PHE A 64 8.15 14.63 -6.62
C PHE A 64 7.55 15.70 -7.52
N ASP A 65 7.85 15.61 -8.82
CA ASP A 65 7.17 16.42 -9.81
C ASP A 65 5.67 16.11 -9.79
N PRO A 66 4.80 17.13 -9.98
CA PRO A 66 3.36 16.92 -10.01
C PRO A 66 2.95 15.79 -10.95
N GLN A 67 2.06 14.92 -10.48
CA GLN A 67 1.54 13.76 -11.22
C GLN A 67 2.57 12.65 -11.53
N SER A 68 3.78 12.72 -10.97
CA SER A 68 4.72 11.61 -11.08
C SER A 68 4.21 10.38 -10.34
N PRO A 69 4.23 9.19 -10.97
CA PRO A 69 3.91 7.96 -10.28
C PRO A 69 5.00 7.64 -9.25
N PHE A 70 4.58 7.11 -8.10
CA PHE A 70 5.48 6.61 -7.06
C PHE A 70 5.27 5.10 -6.89
N LEU A 71 6.35 4.34 -6.99
CA LEU A 71 6.37 2.91 -6.69
C LEU A 71 7.12 2.69 -5.39
N GLU A 72 6.36 2.39 -4.33
CA GLU A 72 6.92 2.11 -3.00
C GLU A 72 7.45 0.68 -2.92
N PHE A 73 8.59 0.50 -2.25
CA PHE A 73 9.18 -0.82 -2.03
C PHE A 73 8.86 -1.33 -0.64
N SER A 74 8.49 -2.61 -0.55
CA SER A 74 8.36 -3.34 0.71
C SER A 74 7.45 -2.65 1.76
N SER A 75 6.32 -2.07 1.34
CA SER A 75 5.39 -1.34 2.23
C SER A 75 4.86 -2.15 3.41
N LEU A 76 4.95 -3.48 3.39
CA LEU A 76 4.55 -4.37 4.48
C LEU A 76 5.75 -4.90 5.28
N ALA A 77 6.93 -4.29 5.15
CA ALA A 77 8.09 -4.67 5.95
C ALA A 77 7.77 -4.55 7.44
N ALA A 78 8.17 -5.59 8.20
CA ALA A 78 7.88 -5.76 9.62
C ALA A 78 6.39 -5.84 10.01
N LEU A 79 5.47 -6.05 9.06
CA LEU A 79 4.07 -6.37 9.37
C LEU A 79 3.99 -7.69 10.14
N ASP A 80 3.18 -7.71 11.21
CA ASP A 80 2.98 -8.81 12.13
C ASP A 80 4.27 -9.27 12.84
N MET A 81 5.26 -8.38 12.90
CA MET A 81 6.50 -8.55 13.65
C MET A 81 6.59 -7.46 14.72
N TYR A 82 7.28 -7.73 15.82
CA TYR A 82 7.58 -6.75 16.87
C TYR A 82 6.33 -5.98 17.36
N ASP A 83 5.23 -6.71 17.63
CA ASP A 83 3.95 -6.15 18.07
C ASP A 83 3.36 -5.06 17.15
N ASN A 84 3.75 -5.05 15.87
CA ASN A 84 3.40 -4.03 14.88
C ASN A 84 3.87 -2.59 15.22
N ASP A 85 4.88 -2.46 16.08
CA ASP A 85 5.44 -1.16 16.50
C ASP A 85 6.34 -0.50 15.44
N ALA A 86 6.70 -1.22 14.37
CA ALA A 86 7.57 -0.73 13.29
C ALA A 86 6.90 -0.75 11.89
N PRO A 87 5.86 0.06 11.63
CA PRO A 87 5.20 0.15 10.32
C PRO A 87 6.20 0.44 9.19
N GLY A 88 6.23 -0.41 8.16
CA GLY A 88 7.15 -0.28 7.02
C GLY A 88 8.62 -0.42 7.40
N ALA A 89 8.92 -1.09 8.52
CA ALA A 89 10.24 -1.10 9.15
C ALA A 89 10.82 0.31 9.40
N GLY A 90 9.96 1.32 9.59
CA GLY A 90 10.35 2.71 9.82
C GLY A 90 10.86 3.44 8.57
N MET A 91 10.69 2.86 7.37
CA MET A 91 11.13 3.44 6.11
C MET A 91 9.97 3.53 5.11
N VAL A 92 10.07 4.51 4.21
CA VAL A 92 9.20 4.71 3.04
C VAL A 92 10.08 5.08 1.87
#